data_AF-Q1Z2X3-F1
#
_entry.id   AF-Q1Z2X3-F1
#
_cell.length_a   1.000
_cell.length_b   1.000
_cell.length_c   1.000
_cell.angle_alpha   90.00
_cell.angle_beta   90.00
_cell.angle_gamma   90.00
#
_symmetry.space_group_name_H-M   'P 1'
#
loop_
_entity.id
_entity.type
_entity.pdbx_description
1 polymer ?
#
loop_
_entity_poly.entity_id
_entity_poly.type
_entity_poly.pdbx_seq_one_letter_code
_entity_poly.pdbx_strand_id
1 'polypeptide(L)'
;MFEKKTLQLLQLFYRETGRVRLLDIDALPELDTEQQQLMHQWLETKRNFTIADVTTQHWIKTCSAGYITEVILHSDGRLEEYTLFTRVKTVGSWKLEDGVIELTITKEDNDYNCSIIANRNVNIHSAIEYKNNELHSYLKLAQTLPLSV
;
A
#
# COMPACT_ATOMS: atom_id res chain seq x y z
N MET A 1 -8.72 -0.44 -21.78
CA MET A 1 -7.64 -0.75 -20.81
C MET A 1 -7.99 0.02 -19.56
N PHE A 2 -8.28 -0.65 -18.44
CA PHE A 2 -8.50 0.06 -17.19
C PHE A 2 -7.19 0.78 -16.79
N GLU A 3 -7.29 2.02 -16.32
CA GLU A 3 -6.14 2.73 -15.75
C GLU A 3 -5.61 1.92 -14.56
N LYS A 4 -4.28 1.82 -14.42
CA LYS A 4 -3.56 1.01 -13.41
C LYS A 4 -4.19 1.12 -12.01
N LYS A 5 -4.50 2.36 -11.57
CA LYS A 5 -5.12 2.66 -10.28
C LYS A 5 -6.50 2.02 -10.11
N THR A 6 -7.31 1.97 -11.16
CA THR A 6 -8.65 1.37 -11.10
C THR A 6 -8.56 -0.12 -10.78
N LEU A 7 -7.59 -0.84 -11.37
CA LEU A 7 -7.34 -2.25 -11.06
C LEU A 7 -6.82 -2.46 -9.64
N GLN A 8 -5.90 -1.60 -9.18
CA GLN A 8 -5.40 -1.63 -7.79
C GLN A 8 -6.53 -1.39 -6.77
N LEU A 9 -7.41 -0.43 -7.04
CA LEU A 9 -8.59 -0.15 -6.21
C LEU A 9 -9.56 -1.34 -6.18
N LEU A 10 -9.83 -1.95 -7.34
CA LEU A 10 -10.69 -3.13 -7.43
C LEU A 10 -10.12 -4.33 -6.66
N GLN A 11 -8.82 -4.59 -6.81
CA GLN A 11 -8.11 -5.64 -6.08
C GLN A 11 -8.23 -5.43 -4.57
N LEU A 12 -7.99 -4.20 -4.11
CA LEU A 12 -8.08 -3.87 -2.70
C LEU A 12 -9.52 -3.92 -2.19
N PHE A 13 -10.50 -3.49 -2.98
CA PHE A 13 -11.93 -3.60 -2.65
C PHE A 13 -12.29 -5.05 -2.34
N TYR A 14 -11.98 -6.00 -3.23
CA TYR A 14 -12.29 -7.41 -2.99
C TYR A 14 -11.67 -7.96 -1.70
N ARG A 15 -10.44 -7.55 -1.39
CA ARG A 15 -9.76 -7.92 -0.15
C ARG A 15 -10.43 -7.35 1.10
N GLU A 16 -11.01 -6.15 1.02
CA GLU A 16 -11.56 -5.44 2.18
C GLU A 16 -13.06 -5.70 2.42
N THR A 17 -13.84 -6.12 1.41
CA THR A 17 -15.32 -6.14 1.52
C THR A 17 -15.98 -7.51 1.41
N GLY A 18 -15.32 -8.53 0.87
CA GLY A 18 -16.02 -9.81 0.64
C GLY A 18 -15.17 -11.07 0.54
N ARG A 19 -13.86 -10.95 0.26
CA ARG A 19 -12.97 -12.11 0.10
C ARG A 19 -11.74 -11.94 0.96
N VAL A 20 -11.65 -12.75 2.02
CA VAL A 20 -10.42 -12.85 2.82
C VAL A 20 -9.23 -13.26 1.94
N ARG A 21 -9.47 -13.93 0.80
CA ARG A 21 -8.42 -14.32 -0.14
C ARG A 21 -7.93 -13.14 -0.99
N LEU A 22 -6.60 -12.98 -1.07
CA LEU A 22 -5.93 -12.10 -2.01
C LEU A 22 -6.15 -12.60 -3.45
N LEU A 23 -6.57 -11.70 -4.35
CA LEU A 23 -6.74 -11.96 -5.78
C LEU A 23 -5.61 -11.28 -6.55
N ASP A 24 -5.12 -11.94 -7.59
CA ASP A 24 -4.16 -11.33 -8.50
C ASP A 24 -4.84 -10.24 -9.35
N ILE A 25 -4.10 -9.19 -9.70
CA ILE A 25 -4.58 -8.06 -10.50
C ILE A 25 -5.04 -8.49 -11.90
N ASP A 26 -4.43 -9.54 -12.45
CA ASP A 26 -4.79 -10.12 -13.76
C ASP A 26 -5.96 -11.11 -13.68
N ALA A 27 -6.43 -11.44 -12.47
CA ALA A 27 -7.49 -12.41 -12.22
C ALA A 27 -8.69 -11.78 -11.46
N LEU A 28 -8.87 -10.46 -11.58
CA LEU A 28 -9.98 -9.75 -10.94
C LEU A 28 -11.30 -10.06 -11.67
N PRO A 29 -12.34 -10.54 -10.96
CA PRO A 29 -13.65 -10.70 -11.55
C PRO A 29 -14.31 -9.35 -11.83
N GLU A 30 -15.28 -9.37 -12.72
CA GLU A 30 -16.19 -8.25 -12.92
C GLU A 30 -17.13 -8.10 -11.72
N LEU A 31 -17.51 -6.87 -11.43
CA LEU A 31 -18.47 -6.54 -10.38
C LEU A 31 -19.90 -6.74 -10.89
N ASP A 32 -20.68 -7.52 -10.17
CA ASP A 32 -22.14 -7.52 -10.31
C ASP A 32 -22.75 -6.20 -9.78
N THR A 33 -24.05 -6.00 -10.02
CA THR A 33 -24.76 -4.77 -9.65
C THR A 33 -24.66 -4.44 -8.16
N GLU A 34 -24.70 -5.45 -7.28
CA GLU A 34 -24.61 -5.24 -5.84
C GLU A 34 -23.18 -4.82 -5.44
N GLN A 35 -22.18 -5.52 -5.99
CA GLN A 35 -20.77 -5.22 -5.76
C GLN A 35 -20.38 -3.84 -6.29
N GLN A 36 -20.96 -3.38 -7.39
CA GLN A 36 -20.75 -2.01 -7.89
C GLN A 36 -21.22 -0.98 -6.86
N GLN A 37 -22.41 -1.15 -6.28
CA GLN A 37 -22.93 -0.23 -5.25
C GLN A 37 -22.03 -0.23 -4.00
N LEU A 38 -21.58 -1.40 -3.55
CA LEU A 38 -20.65 -1.52 -2.44
C LEU A 38 -19.29 -0.88 -2.75
N MET A 39 -18.78 -1.05 -3.97
CA MET A 39 -17.52 -0.43 -4.39
C MET A 39 -17.64 1.10 -4.37
N HIS A 40 -18.74 1.67 -4.88
CA HIS A 40 -18.97 3.11 -4.82
C HIS A 40 -18.91 3.65 -3.38
N GLN A 41 -19.59 2.98 -2.44
CA GLN A 41 -19.54 3.36 -1.02
C GLN A 41 -18.14 3.20 -0.43
N TRP A 42 -17.43 2.12 -0.80
CA TRP A 42 -16.07 1.89 -0.34
C TRP A 42 -15.08 2.92 -0.88
N LEU A 43 -15.24 3.39 -2.12
CA LEU A 43 -14.40 4.43 -2.73
C LEU A 43 -14.49 5.77 -1.99
N GLU A 44 -15.63 6.11 -1.40
CA GLU A 44 -15.78 7.33 -0.58
C GLU A 44 -14.88 7.32 0.66
N THR A 45 -14.43 6.15 1.11
CA THR A 45 -13.47 6.01 2.20
C THR A 45 -12.02 6.23 1.76
N LYS A 46 -11.77 6.36 0.45
CA LYS A 46 -10.44 6.50 -0.13
C LYS A 46 -10.16 7.97 -0.48
N ARG A 47 -8.87 8.29 -0.54
CA ARG A 47 -8.39 9.60 -1.00
C ARG A 47 -7.08 9.43 -1.76
N ASN A 48 -6.65 10.49 -2.42
CA ASN A 48 -5.30 10.56 -2.96
C ASN A 48 -4.32 11.01 -1.86
N PHE A 49 -3.11 10.48 -1.92
CA PHE A 49 -1.97 11.08 -1.22
C PHE A 49 -1.49 12.34 -1.94
N THR A 50 -0.92 13.24 -1.17
CA THR A 50 -0.11 14.39 -1.61
C THR A 50 1.35 14.16 -1.22
N ILE A 51 2.31 14.82 -1.87
CA ILE A 51 3.73 14.70 -1.49
C ILE A 51 3.97 15.08 -0.02
N ALA A 52 3.21 16.03 0.51
CA ALA A 52 3.27 16.44 1.91
C ALA A 52 2.79 15.33 2.85
N ASP A 53 1.79 14.53 2.47
CA ASP A 53 1.42 13.33 3.23
C ASP A 53 2.61 12.37 3.30
N VAL A 54 3.33 12.18 2.20
CA VAL A 54 4.33 11.10 2.10
C VAL A 54 5.60 11.40 2.89
N THR A 55 6.16 12.59 2.72
CA THR A 55 7.56 12.90 3.06
C THR A 55 7.77 13.57 4.42
N THR A 56 6.69 13.97 5.09
CA THR A 56 6.77 14.74 6.34
C THR A 56 7.01 13.87 7.57
N GLN A 57 6.77 12.57 7.47
CA GLN A 57 6.70 11.65 8.62
C GLN A 57 7.26 10.28 8.27
N HIS A 58 7.61 9.53 9.31
CA HIS A 58 7.91 8.11 9.21
C HIS A 58 6.61 7.31 9.24
N TRP A 59 6.70 6.05 8.79
CA TRP A 59 5.57 5.17 8.63
C TRP A 59 5.84 3.86 9.36
N ILE A 60 4.81 3.27 9.95
CA ILE A 60 4.84 1.85 10.34
C ILE A 60 4.18 1.06 9.21
N LYS A 61 4.85 0.04 8.71
CA LYS A 61 4.32 -0.96 7.78
C LYS A 61 4.20 -2.30 8.50
N THR A 62 3.08 -2.98 8.31
CA THR A 62 2.88 -4.35 8.78
C THR A 62 2.13 -5.19 7.75
N CYS A 63 2.33 -6.50 7.78
CA CYS A 63 1.65 -7.45 6.90
C CYS A 63 0.86 -8.50 7.70
N SER A 64 0.03 -9.27 7.01
CA SER A 64 -0.74 -10.37 7.62
C SER A 64 0.11 -11.45 8.30
N ALA A 65 1.41 -11.55 7.98
CA ALA A 65 2.35 -12.47 8.64
C ALA A 65 3.00 -11.89 9.92
N GLY A 66 2.67 -10.63 10.29
CA GLY A 66 3.15 -10.00 11.52
C GLY A 66 4.56 -9.39 11.42
N TYR A 67 5.13 -9.28 10.22
CA TYR A 67 6.37 -8.52 10.02
C TYR A 67 6.09 -7.03 10.14
N ILE A 68 6.84 -6.32 10.99
CA ILE A 68 6.61 -4.90 11.30
C ILE A 68 7.90 -4.12 11.05
N THR A 69 7.79 -3.07 10.24
CA THR A 69 8.90 -2.20 9.87
C THR A 69 8.56 -0.73 10.03
N GLU A 70 9.58 0.08 10.26
CA GLU A 70 9.53 1.52 10.02
C GLU A 70 9.93 1.78 8.56
N VAL A 71 9.22 2.68 7.90
CA VAL A 71 9.48 3.10 6.51
C VAL A 71 9.67 4.62 6.48
N ILE A 72 10.73 5.06 5.80
CA ILE A 72 11.07 6.46 5.59
C ILE A 72 11.06 6.73 4.08
N LEU A 73 10.25 7.69 3.66
CA LEU A 73 10.04 8.05 2.26
C LEU A 73 10.63 9.45 2.01
N HIS A 74 11.81 9.49 1.38
CA HIS A 74 12.54 10.74 1.15
C HIS A 74 12.02 11.48 -0.10
N SER A 75 12.06 12.81 -0.08
CA SER A 75 11.58 13.65 -1.19
C SER A 75 12.29 13.43 -2.53
N ASP A 76 13.46 12.81 -2.54
CA ASP A 76 14.23 12.43 -3.74
C ASP A 76 13.79 11.09 -4.35
N GLY A 77 12.76 10.44 -3.80
CA GLY A 77 12.26 9.14 -4.25
C GLY A 77 12.99 7.95 -3.62
N ARG A 78 13.96 8.17 -2.73
CA ARG A 78 14.62 7.09 -1.98
C ARG A 78 13.73 6.61 -0.84
N LEU A 79 13.79 5.30 -0.58
CA LEU A 79 13.15 4.67 0.56
C LEU A 79 14.19 4.00 1.46
N GLU A 80 13.98 4.10 2.77
CA GLU A 80 14.63 3.26 3.76
C GLU A 80 13.58 2.50 4.58
N GLU A 81 13.84 1.23 4.85
CA GLU A 81 13.01 0.38 5.69
C GLU A 81 13.85 -0.25 6.80
N TYR A 82 13.32 -0.28 8.03
CA TYR A 82 13.98 -0.86 9.18
C TYR A 82 13.06 -1.85 9.89
N THR A 83 13.53 -3.06 10.22
CA THR A 83 12.81 -3.91 11.18
C THR A 83 12.62 -3.15 12.49
N LEU A 84 11.40 -3.21 13.05
CA LEU A 84 11.08 -2.34 14.18
C LEU A 84 11.95 -2.61 15.43
N PHE A 85 12.28 -3.88 15.69
CA PHE A 85 13.07 -4.29 16.85
C PHE A 85 14.58 -4.33 16.60
N THR A 86 15.00 -5.04 15.55
CA THR A 86 16.43 -5.29 15.29
C THR A 86 17.09 -4.23 14.42
N ARG A 87 16.31 -3.29 13.87
CA ARG A 87 16.78 -2.17 13.03
C ARG A 87 17.60 -2.63 11.81
N VAL A 88 17.32 -3.82 11.29
CA VAL A 88 17.91 -4.32 10.05
C VAL A 88 17.38 -3.46 8.91
N LYS A 89 18.30 -2.83 8.19
CA LYS A 89 18.00 -1.87 7.12
C LYS A 89 17.82 -2.57 5.77
N THR A 90 16.82 -2.13 5.03
CA THR A 90 16.66 -2.35 3.59
C THR A 90 16.46 -0.99 2.90
N VAL A 91 16.81 -0.90 1.62
CA VAL A 91 16.64 0.32 0.83
C VAL A 91 15.81 0.03 -0.41
N GLY A 92 15.18 1.08 -0.94
CA GLY A 92 14.36 0.97 -2.11
C GLY A 92 14.10 2.33 -2.74
N SER A 93 13.06 2.38 -3.56
CA SER A 93 12.56 3.62 -4.15
C SER A 93 11.05 3.70 -4.01
N TRP A 94 10.55 4.92 -4.12
CA TRP A 94 9.13 5.19 -4.16
C TRP A 94 8.82 6.35 -5.11
N LYS A 95 7.57 6.41 -5.55
CA LYS A 95 7.02 7.53 -6.31
C LYS A 95 5.54 7.70 -6.00
N LEU A 96 5.03 8.92 -6.19
CA LEU A 96 3.61 9.22 -6.13
C LEU A 96 3.04 9.27 -7.55
N GLU A 97 2.21 8.29 -7.91
CA GLU A 97 1.55 8.21 -9.22
C GLU A 97 0.04 8.24 -9.03
N ASP A 98 -0.63 9.24 -9.61
CA ASP A 98 -2.09 9.41 -9.50
C ASP A 98 -2.62 9.28 -8.05
N GLY A 99 -1.90 9.89 -7.09
CA GLY A 99 -2.29 9.85 -5.68
C GLY A 99 -2.06 8.51 -4.97
N VAL A 100 -1.39 7.55 -5.60
CA VAL A 100 -0.99 6.25 -5.04
C VAL A 100 0.52 6.26 -4.80
N ILE A 101 0.96 5.78 -3.64
CA ILE A 101 2.39 5.58 -3.38
C ILE A 101 2.78 4.22 -3.96
N GLU A 102 3.65 4.24 -4.95
CA GLU A 102 4.26 3.04 -5.54
C GLU A 102 5.63 2.85 -4.90
N LEU A 103 5.87 1.66 -4.34
CA LEU A 103 7.06 1.34 -3.56
C LEU A 103 7.73 0.10 -4.15
N THR A 104 9.05 0.17 -4.31
CA THR A 104 9.89 -0.97 -4.70
C THR A 104 11.05 -1.14 -3.73
N ILE A 105 11.25 -2.37 -3.24
CA ILE A 105 12.39 -2.78 -2.43
C ILE A 105 13.03 -4.00 -3.07
N THR A 106 14.33 -3.97 -3.30
CA THR A 106 15.11 -5.15 -3.68
C THR A 106 15.91 -5.62 -2.49
N LYS A 107 15.70 -6.86 -2.08
CA LYS A 107 16.41 -7.50 -0.97
C LYS A 107 16.89 -8.88 -1.39
N GLU A 108 18.21 -9.05 -1.39
CA GLU A 108 18.86 -10.26 -1.93
C GLU A 108 18.37 -10.49 -3.37
N ASP A 109 17.83 -11.68 -3.67
CA ASP A 109 17.29 -12.04 -4.99
C ASP A 109 15.77 -11.79 -5.10
N ASN A 110 15.20 -10.95 -4.22
CA ASN A 110 13.76 -10.72 -4.19
C ASN A 110 13.40 -9.24 -4.40
N ASP A 111 12.47 -9.01 -5.33
CA ASP A 111 11.87 -7.72 -5.60
C ASP A 111 10.47 -7.65 -4.99
N TYR A 112 10.28 -6.69 -4.10
CA TYR A 112 9.02 -6.41 -3.43
C TYR A 112 8.42 -5.13 -4.01
N ASN A 113 7.18 -5.21 -4.46
CA ASN A 113 6.44 -4.07 -5.01
C ASN A 113 5.09 -3.94 -4.33
N CYS A 114 4.72 -2.73 -3.93
CA CYS A 114 3.37 -2.48 -3.42
C CYS A 114 2.84 -1.10 -3.79
N SER A 115 1.53 -1.02 -3.91
CA SER A 115 0.79 0.19 -4.25
C SER A 115 -0.12 0.55 -3.08
N ILE A 116 0.17 1.66 -2.42
CA ILE A 116 -0.49 2.06 -1.18
C ILE A 116 -1.63 3.02 -1.48
N ILE A 117 -2.83 2.64 -1.04
CA ILE A 117 -4.05 3.42 -1.19
C ILE A 117 -4.39 4.11 0.13
N ALA A 118 -4.55 5.43 0.07
CA ALA A 118 -4.86 6.22 1.24
C ALA A 118 -6.30 6.01 1.72
N ASN A 119 -6.47 6.08 3.03
CA ASN A 119 -7.75 6.06 3.71
C ASN A 119 -8.05 7.50 4.17
N ARG A 120 -9.29 7.95 3.98
CA ARG A 120 -9.77 9.27 4.38
C ARG A 120 -10.22 9.32 5.83
N ASN A 121 -10.73 8.21 6.35
CA ASN A 121 -11.44 8.17 7.63
C ASN A 121 -10.50 7.92 8.82
N VAL A 122 -9.39 7.23 8.60
CA VAL A 122 -8.38 6.90 9.62
C VAL A 122 -6.97 7.00 9.05
N ASN A 123 -5.99 7.23 9.92
CA ASN A 123 -4.56 7.25 9.58
C ASN A 123 -3.98 5.81 9.44
N ILE A 124 -4.73 4.93 8.78
CA ILE A 124 -4.33 3.55 8.49
C ILE A 124 -4.71 3.26 7.04
N HIS A 125 -3.68 3.03 6.24
CA HIS A 125 -3.72 2.83 4.80
C HIS A 125 -3.52 1.36 4.47
N SER A 126 -3.83 0.99 3.24
CA SER A 126 -3.77 -0.41 2.81
C SER A 126 -2.98 -0.54 1.52
N ALA A 127 -2.30 -1.67 1.35
CA ALA A 127 -1.64 -2.02 0.10
C ALA A 127 -1.71 -3.54 -0.14
N ILE A 128 -1.46 -3.92 -1.39
CA ILE A 128 -1.20 -5.29 -1.79
C ILE A 128 0.27 -5.34 -2.22
N GLU A 129 1.02 -6.29 -1.65
CA GLU A 129 2.43 -6.51 -1.94
C GLU A 129 2.59 -7.71 -2.86
N TYR A 130 3.46 -7.54 -3.84
CA TYR A 130 3.97 -8.57 -4.72
C TYR A 130 5.43 -8.84 -4.40
N LYS A 131 5.84 -10.10 -4.50
CA LYS A 131 7.22 -10.56 -4.38
C LYS A 131 7.57 -11.28 -5.67
N ASN A 132 8.57 -10.80 -6.41
CA ASN A 132 8.97 -11.36 -7.70
C ASN A 132 7.80 -11.50 -8.69
N ASN A 133 6.92 -10.48 -8.72
CA ASN A 133 5.67 -10.46 -9.50
C ASN A 133 4.62 -11.50 -9.08
N GLU A 134 4.80 -12.17 -7.95
CA GLU A 134 3.79 -13.05 -7.37
C GLU A 134 3.08 -12.37 -6.19
N LEU A 135 1.76 -12.53 -6.13
CA LEU A 135 0.94 -11.99 -5.06
C LEU A 135 1.42 -12.50 -3.69
N HIS A 136 1.80 -11.58 -2.81
CA HIS A 136 2.52 -11.93 -1.58
C HIS A 136 1.74 -11.65 -0.31
N SER A 137 1.31 -10.39 -0.10
CA SER A 137 0.78 -9.99 1.21
C SER A 137 -0.22 -8.84 1.15
N TYR A 138 -1.11 -8.80 2.14
CA TYR A 138 -1.92 -7.62 2.45
C TYR A 138 -1.20 -6.80 3.50
N LEU A 139 -1.03 -5.50 3.23
CA LEU A 139 -0.30 -4.59 4.09
C LEU A 139 -1.22 -3.56 4.74
N LYS A 140 -0.85 -3.17 5.96
CA LYS A 140 -1.34 -1.96 6.62
C LYS A 140 -0.19 -1.01 6.87
N LEU A 141 -0.41 0.27 6.59
CA LEU A 141 0.58 1.32 6.83
C LEU A 141 -0.04 2.48 7.60
N ALA A 142 0.68 3.05 8.56
CA ALA A 142 0.23 4.19 9.34
C ALA A 142 1.37 5.19 9.52
N GLN A 143 1.09 6.49 9.35
CA GLN A 143 2.08 7.52 9.65
C GLN A 143 2.28 7.61 11.17
N THR A 144 3.53 7.65 11.63
CA THR A 144 3.84 8.03 13.00
C THR A 144 3.78 9.54 13.08
N LEU A 145 2.92 10.10 13.96
CA LEU A 145 2.90 11.54 14.22
C LEU A 145 4.33 12.04 14.48
N PRO A 146 4.70 13.25 14.04
CA PRO A 146 6.04 13.76 14.28
C PRO A 146 6.28 13.84 15.79
N LEU A 147 7.50 13.54 16.23
CA LEU A 147 7.99 14.11 17.48
C LEU A 147 7.94 15.63 17.29
N SER A 148 7.04 16.30 18.01
CA SER A 148 7.11 17.74 18.17
C SER A 148 8.41 18.01 18.93
N VAL A 149 9.44 18.48 18.22
CA VAL A 149 10.68 18.97 18.84
C VAL A 149 10.52 20.46 19.12
#